data_AF-A0A958ZXS1-F1
#
_entry.id   AF-A0A958ZXS1-F1
#
_cell.length_a   1.000
_cell.length_b   1.000
_cell.length_c   1.000
_cell.angle_alpha   90.00
_cell.angle_beta   90.00
_cell.angle_gamma   90.00
#
_symmetry.space_group_name_H-M   'P 1'
#
loop_
_entity.id
_entity.type
_entity.pdbx_description
1 polymer ?
#
loop_
_entity_poly.entity_id
_entity_poly.type
_entity_poly.pdbx_seq_one_letter_code
_entity_poly.pdbx_strand_id
1 'polypeptide(L)' 'ARVEIGKIRNGEESIFRKYASVDEDEFFAVCMEVYFEQPHQLFEENPELYKTLSNLLHQDTIRLYDKLSA' A
#
# COMPACT_ATOMS: atom_id res chain seq x y z
N ALA A 1 -1.75 -7.52 -6.73
CA ALA A 1 -1.64 -6.75 -7.98
C ALA A 1 -2.89 -6.89 -8.84
N ARG A 2 -3.09 -7.96 -9.62
CA ARG A 2 -4.15 -8.06 -10.66
C ARG A 2 -5.57 -7.71 -10.20
N VAL A 3 -6.00 -8.16 -9.02
CA VAL A 3 -7.33 -7.84 -8.47
C VAL A 3 -7.46 -6.34 -8.22
N GLU A 4 -6.51 -5.74 -7.50
CA GLU A 4 -6.51 -4.30 -7.20
C GLU A 4 -6.38 -3.44 -8.45
N ILE A 5 -5.50 -3.82 -9.39
CA ILE A 5 -5.39 -3.15 -10.70
C ILE A 5 -6.75 -3.17 -11.42
N GLY A 6 -7.48 -4.29 -11.35
CA GLY A 6 -8.83 -4.41 -11.90
C GLY A 6 -9.81 -3.43 -11.27
N LYS A 7 -9.88 -3.38 -9.93
CA LYS A 7 -10.74 -2.44 -9.18
C LYS A 7 -10.48 -0.99 -9.58
N ILE A 8 -9.21 -0.59 -9.61
CA ILE A 8 -8.79 0.77 -9.97
C ILE A 8 -9.21 1.10 -11.41
N ARG A 9 -9.07 0.15 -12.36
CA ARG A 9 -9.50 0.33 -13.75
C ARG A 9 -11.02 0.45 -13.88
N ASN A 10 -11.77 -0.22 -13.02
CA ASN A 10 -13.23 -0.14 -12.96
C ASN A 10 -13.72 1.16 -12.30
N GLY A 11 -12.82 1.98 -11.75
CA GLY A 11 -13.17 3.21 -11.05
C GLY A 11 -13.73 2.97 -9.64
N GLU A 12 -13.47 1.80 -9.07
CA GLU A 12 -13.80 1.51 -7.67
C GLU A 12 -12.91 2.35 -6.74
N GLU A 13 -13.43 2.69 -5.56
CA GLU A 13 -12.66 3.40 -4.54
C GLU A 13 -11.46 2.56 -4.10
N SER A 14 -10.29 3.19 -3.99
CA SER A 14 -9.04 2.51 -3.68
C SER A 14 -8.08 3.46 -2.98
N ILE A 15 -7.32 2.93 -2.02
CA ILE A 15 -6.20 3.63 -1.38
C ILE A 15 -5.01 3.82 -2.33
N PHE A 16 -4.97 3.06 -3.42
CA PHE A 16 -3.93 3.17 -4.43
C PHE A 16 -4.34 4.20 -5.48
N ARG A 17 -3.41 5.11 -5.81
CA ARG A 17 -3.62 6.13 -6.84
C ARG A 17 -3.90 5.45 -8.19
N LYS A 18 -4.70 6.10 -9.06
CA LYS A 18 -5.07 5.57 -10.38
C LYS A 18 -3.87 5.07 -11.21
N TYR A 19 -2.71 5.70 -11.04
CA TYR A 19 -1.47 5.34 -11.72
C TYR A 19 -0.96 3.92 -11.38
N ALA A 20 -1.30 3.38 -10.22
CA ALA A 20 -1.02 2.00 -9.83
C ALA A 20 -1.66 0.96 -10.77
N SER A 21 -2.59 1.36 -11.64
CA SER A 21 -3.26 0.47 -12.59
C SER A 21 -2.58 0.34 -13.95
N VAL A 22 -1.47 1.05 -14.19
CA VAL A 22 -0.73 1.02 -15.45
C VAL A 22 -0.20 -0.39 -15.73
N ASP A 23 0.60 -0.93 -14.81
CA ASP A 23 1.13 -2.29 -14.82
C ASP A 23 1.51 -2.76 -13.40
N GLU A 24 2.13 -3.94 -13.28
CA GLU A 24 2.52 -4.52 -11.98
C GLU A 24 3.71 -3.79 -11.32
N ASP A 25 4.59 -3.15 -12.11
CA ASP A 25 5.74 -2.41 -11.60
C ASP A 25 5.28 -1.08 -10.97
N GLU A 26 4.39 -0.37 -11.66
CA GLU A 26 3.77 0.85 -11.13
C GLU A 26 2.85 0.55 -9.95
N PHE A 27 2.16 -0.59 -9.96
CA PHE A 27 1.41 -1.04 -8.79
C PHE A 27 2.33 -1.20 -7.56
N PHE A 28 3.49 -1.85 -7.74
CA PHE A 28 4.45 -2.03 -6.66
C PHE A 28 5.03 -0.69 -6.17
N ALA A 29 5.38 0.23 -7.08
CA ALA A 29 5.87 1.55 -6.72
C ALA A 29 4.85 2.32 -5.86
N VAL A 30 3.57 2.32 -6.25
CA VAL A 30 2.50 2.96 -5.45
C VAL A 30 2.26 2.22 -4.14
N CYS A 31 2.41 0.89 -4.07
CA CYS A 31 2.37 0.18 -2.79
C CYS A 31 3.45 0.68 -1.82
N MET A 32 4.65 1.02 -2.30
CA MET A 32 5.71 1.57 -1.46
C MET A 32 5.33 2.94 -0.90
N GLU A 33 4.80 3.83 -1.75
CA GLU A 33 4.32 5.15 -1.31
C GLU A 33 3.26 5.00 -0.22
N VAL A 34 2.21 4.21 -0.46
CA VAL A 34 1.13 4.00 0.51
C VAL A 34 1.64 3.37 1.79
N TYR A 35 2.59 2.44 1.70
CA TYR A 35 3.20 1.79 2.88
C TYR A 35 3.95 2.77 3.79
N PHE A 36 4.59 3.81 3.25
CA PHE A 36 5.29 4.81 4.04
C PHE A 36 4.42 6.01 4.44
N GLU A 37 3.51 6.45 3.57
CA GLU A 37 2.71 7.66 3.79
C GLU A 37 1.40 7.40 4.53
N GLN A 38 0.79 6.23 4.33
CA GLN A 38 -0.53 5.88 4.85
C GLN A 38 -0.55 4.46 5.48
N PRO A 39 0.39 4.15 6.39
CA PRO A 39 0.61 2.77 6.85
C PRO A 39 -0.59 2.17 7.59
N HIS A 40 -1.32 2.99 8.35
CA HIS A 40 -2.53 2.55 9.06
C HIS A 40 -3.66 2.18 8.11
N GLN A 41 -3.94 3.02 7.12
CA GLN A 41 -4.99 2.77 6.15
C GLN A 41 -4.69 1.55 5.28
N LEU A 42 -3.41 1.34 4.93
CA LEU A 42 -2.98 0.12 4.25
C LEU A 42 -3.23 -1.14 5.09
N PHE A 43 -2.98 -1.07 6.40
CA PHE A 43 -3.22 -2.19 7.30
C PHE A 43 -4.72 -2.49 7.48
N GLU A 44 -5.56 -1.45 7.55
CA GLU A 44 -7.02 -1.60 7.65
C GLU A 44 -7.63 -2.24 6.40
N GLU A 45 -7.21 -1.79 5.22
CA GLU A 45 -7.74 -2.27 3.93
C GLU A 45 -7.14 -3.62 3.50
N ASN A 46 -5.84 -3.81 3.73
CA ASN A 46 -5.13 -5.02 3.29
C ASN A 46 -3.99 -5.41 4.25
N PRO A 47 -4.32 -6.04 5.39
CA PRO A 47 -3.34 -6.41 6.42
C PRO A 47 -2.29 -7.42 5.91
N GLU A 48 -2.66 -8.31 4.99
CA GLU A 48 -1.74 -9.27 4.38
C GLU A 48 -0.69 -8.57 3.50
N LEU A 49 -1.10 -7.58 2.71
CA LEU A 49 -0.16 -6.77 1.93
C LEU A 49 0.77 -5.97 2.85
N TYR A 50 0.23 -5.30 3.88
CA TYR A 50 1.04 -4.57 4.85
C TYR A 50 2.12 -5.46 5.49
N LYS A 51 1.72 -6.68 5.91
CA LYS A 51 2.65 -7.65 6.51
C LYS A 51 3.69 -8.15 5.51
N THR A 52 3.28 -8.37 4.26
CA THR A 52 4.18 -8.78 3.19
C THR A 52 5.25 -7.73 2.92
N LEU A 53 4.87 -6.46 2.84
CA LEU A 53 5.80 -5.35 2.63
C LEU A 53 6.72 -5.13 3.83
N SER A 54 6.17 -5.24 5.05
CA SER A 54 6.95 -5.21 6.29
C SER A 54 8.02 -6.30 6.32
N ASN A 55 7.68 -7.52 5.90
CA ASN A 55 8.63 -8.62 5.78
C ASN A 55 9.65 -8.40 4.66
N LEU A 56 9.24 -7.88 3.50
CA LEU A 56 10.13 -7.61 2.37
C LEU A 56 11.19 -6.55 2.71
N LEU A 57 10.78 -5.48 3.38
CA LEU A 57 11.62 -4.33 3.70
C LEU A 57 12.32 -4.42 5.06
N HIS A 58 11.94 -5.41 5.87
CA HIS A 58 12.35 -5.54 7.28
C HIS A 58 12.06 -4.26 8.10
N GLN A 59 10.92 -3.63 7.84
CA GLN A 59 10.48 -2.41 8.51
C GLN A 59 9.02 -2.56 8.97
N ASP A 60 8.60 -1.73 9.90
CA ASP A 60 7.22 -1.64 10.38
C ASP A 60 6.86 -0.15 10.41
N THR A 61 6.20 0.31 9.36
CA THR A 61 5.94 1.74 9.15
C THR A 61 4.90 2.31 10.09
N ILE A 62 3.91 1.53 10.55
CA ILE A 62 3.03 1.91 11.67
C ILE A 62 3.88 2.24 12.89
N ARG A 63 4.77 1.32 13.29
CA ARG A 63 5.64 1.52 14.46
C ARG A 63 6.60 2.70 14.28
N LEU A 64 7.06 2.98 13.06
CA LEU A 64 7.87 4.16 12.77
C LEU A 64 7.05 5.45 12.93
N TYR A 65 5.82 5.47 12.40
CA TYR A 65 4.91 6.60 12.51
C TYR A 65 4.57 6.93 13.97
N ASP A 66 4.22 5.91 14.76
CA ASP A 66 3.88 6.06 16.19
C ASP A 66 5.04 6.59 17.03
N LYS A 67 6.28 6.27 16.64
CA LYS A 67 7.48 6.83 17.30
C LYS A 67 7.74 8.29 16.93
N LEU A 68 7.34 8.73 15.74
CA LEU A 68 7.53 10.10 15.27
C LEU A 68 6.43 11.05 15.78
N SER A 69 5.26 10.52 16.11
CA SER A 69 4.12 11.27 16.64
C SER A 69 4.10 11.37 18.18
N ALA A 70 5.02 10.69 18.86
CA ALA A 70 5.24 10.73 20.31
C ALA A 70 6.30 11.76 20.73
#